data_AF-A0A354BKZ8-F1
#
_entry.id   AF-A0A354BKZ8-F1
#
_cell.length_a   1.000
_cell.length_b   1.000
_cell.length_c   1.000
_cell.angle_alpha   90.00
_cell.angle_beta   90.00
_cell.angle_gamma   90.00
#
_symmetry.space_group_name_H-M   'P 1'
#
loop_
_entity.id
_entity.type
_entity.pdbx_description
1 polymer ?
#
loop_
_entity_poly.entity_id
_entity_poly.type
_entity_poly.pdbx_seq_one_letter_code
_entity_poly.pdbx_strand_id
1 'polypeptide(L)' 'MNKMARIIAHLDMDAFFAAIEERDTPALRGIPLVVGADPLGGRGRGVVSTSNYLARAYG' A
#
# COMPACT_ATOMS: atom_id res chain seq x y z
N MET A 1 21.39 39.55 -6.75
CA MET A 1 21.28 38.24 -7.45
C MET A 1 19.90 37.67 -7.15
N ASN A 2 19.06 37.47 -8.17
CA ASN A 2 17.72 36.92 -7.97
C ASN A 2 17.82 35.40 -7.80
N LYS A 3 17.63 34.88 -6.58
CA LYS A 3 17.77 33.46 -6.29
C LYS A 3 16.44 32.77 -6.64
N MET A 4 16.40 32.13 -7.80
CA MET A 4 15.24 31.33 -8.27
C MET A 4 14.69 30.48 -7.11
N ALA A 5 13.38 30.59 -6.87
CA ALA A 5 12.73 29.86 -5.78
C ALA A 5 12.83 28.34 -6.03
N ARG A 6 13.17 27.58 -4.99
CA ARG A 6 13.23 26.12 -5.06
C ARG A 6 11.81 25.57 -5.08
N ILE A 7 11.47 24.81 -6.12
CA ILE A 7 10.29 23.96 -6.12
C ILE A 7 10.71 22.63 -5.50
N ILE A 8 9.92 22.15 -4.52
CA ILE A 8 10.12 20.86 -3.85
C ILE A 8 8.82 20.08 -4.02
N ALA A 9 8.92 18.87 -4.55
CA ALA A 9 7.81 17.93 -4.67
C ALA A 9 8.08 16.72 -3.76
N HIS A 10 7.02 16.19 -3.17
CA HIS A 10 7.02 14.91 -2.46
C HIS A 10 6.13 13.94 -3.25
N LEU A 11 6.58 12.70 -3.36
CA LEU A 11 5.86 11.62 -4.03
C LEU A 11 5.73 10.48 -3.04
N ASP A 12 4.51 9.98 -2.89
CA ASP A 12 4.16 8.77 -2.14
C ASP A 12 3.35 7.84 -3.04
N MET A 13 3.32 6.54 -2.72
CA MET A 13 2.73 5.52 -3.58
C MET A 13 1.42 4.99 -3.01
N ASP A 14 0.33 5.22 -3.75
CA ASP A 14 -1.00 4.74 -3.46
C ASP A 14 -1.05 3.25 -3.11
N ALA A 15 -1.35 2.94 -1.85
CA ALA A 15 -1.49 1.57 -1.33
C ALA A 15 -0.33 0.62 -1.72
N PHE A 16 0.91 1.13 -1.72
CA PHE A 16 2.09 0.56 -2.38
C PHE A 16 2.18 -0.98 -2.45
N PHE A 17 2.21 -1.69 -1.32
CA PHE A 17 2.34 -3.16 -1.35
C PHE A 17 1.12 -3.86 -1.96
N ALA A 18 -0.10 -3.38 -1.69
CA ALA A 18 -1.30 -3.94 -2.31
C ALA A 18 -1.34 -3.66 -3.83
N ALA A 19 -0.86 -2.49 -4.27
CA ALA A 19 -0.74 -2.15 -5.69
C ALA A 19 0.29 -3.03 -6.43
N ILE A 20 1.36 -3.47 -5.76
CA ILE A 20 2.31 -4.46 -6.30
C ILE A 20 1.63 -5.83 -6.47
N GLU A 21 0.94 -6.32 -5.43
CA GLU A 21 0.24 -7.61 -5.49
C GLU A 21 -0.87 -7.62 -6.56
N GLU A 22 -1.63 -6.53 -6.70
CA GLU A 22 -2.60 -6.34 -7.78
C GLU A 22 -1.94 -6.28 -9.17
N ARG A 23 -0.73 -5.70 -9.28
CA ARG A 23 0.02 -5.67 -10.55
C ARG A 23 0.48 -7.07 -10.95
N ASP A 24 1.17 -7.76 -10.04
CA ASP A 24 1.90 -9.01 -10.31
C ASP A 24 0.98 -10.24 -10.26
N THR A 25 -0.13 -10.18 -9.51
CA THR A 25 -1.21 -11.16 -9.50
C THR A 25 -2.52 -10.51 -9.98
N PRO A 26 -2.78 -10.42 -11.30
CA PRO A 26 -3.93 -9.68 -11.84
C PRO A 26 -5.31 -10.12 -11.34
N ALA A 27 -5.43 -11.36 -10.82
CA ALA A 27 -6.66 -11.88 -10.22
C ALA A 27 -7.03 -11.21 -8.87
N LEU A 28 -6.10 -10.49 -8.23
CA LEU A 28 -6.36 -9.72 -7.01
C LEU A 28 -6.94 -8.32 -7.28
N ARG A 29 -7.02 -7.90 -8.55
CA ARG A 29 -7.57 -6.58 -8.92
C ARG A 29 -9.07 -6.53 -8.70
N GLY A 30 -9.56 -5.41 -8.17
CA GLY A 30 -11.00 -5.15 -8.06
C GLY A 30 -11.70 -5.87 -6.91
N ILE A 31 -10.95 -6.52 -6.01
CA ILE A 31 -11.46 -7.09 -4.76
C ILE A 31 -10.83 -6.39 -3.55
N PRO A 32 -11.46 -6.40 -2.36
CA PRO A 32 -10.84 -5.96 -1.12
C PRO A 32 -9.57 -6.77 -0.81
N LEU A 33 -8.41 -6.09 -0.72
CA LEU A 33 -7.10 -6.70 -0.49
C LEU A 33 -6.38 -6.05 0.68
N VAL A 34 -5.76 -6.89 1.53
CA VAL A 34 -4.80 -6.48 2.56
C VAL A 34 -3.50 -7.29 2.42
N VAL A 35 -2.38 -6.60 2.62
CA VAL A 35 -1.04 -7.20 2.75
C VAL A 35 -0.61 -7.02 4.21
N GLY A 36 -0.08 -8.07 4.83
CA GLY A 36 0.30 -8.06 6.24
C GLY A 36 1.27 -9.18 6.58
N ALA A 37 1.88 -9.11 7.76
CA ALA A 37 2.80 -10.13 8.22
C ALA A 37 2.05 -11.40 8.62
N ASP A 38 2.43 -12.53 8.01
CA ASP A 38 2.01 -13.87 8.44
C ASP A 38 2.48 -14.08 9.90
N PRO A 39 1.62 -14.39 10.90
CA PRO A 39 1.94 -14.13 12.31
C PRO A 39 3.22 -14.77 12.92
N LEU A 40 3.94 -15.62 12.19
CA LEU A 40 5.36 -16.04 12.34
C LEU A 40 6.10 -16.14 11.00
N GLY A 41 5.65 -16.91 10.00
CA GLY A 41 4.29 -17.39 9.67
C GLY A 41 3.57 -18.33 10.63
N GLY A 42 2.36 -17.95 11.07
CA GLY A 42 1.80 -17.99 12.46
C GLY A 42 2.19 -19.08 13.47
N ARG A 43 2.60 -18.78 14.74
CA ARG A 43 3.08 -17.54 15.42
C ARG A 43 2.04 -16.80 16.29
N GLY A 44 2.20 -15.47 16.39
CA GLY A 44 1.53 -14.60 17.35
C GLY A 44 0.34 -13.88 16.72
N ARG A 45 0.23 -12.56 16.92
CA ARG A 45 -0.69 -11.70 16.14
C ARG A 45 -0.01 -11.17 14.89
N GLY A 46 -0.69 -11.29 13.75
CA GLY A 46 -0.36 -10.58 12.52
C GLY A 46 -1.06 -9.22 12.49
N VAL A 47 -0.52 -8.30 11.71
CA VAL A 47 -1.08 -6.94 11.55
C VAL A 47 -1.09 -6.59 10.07
N VAL A 48 -2.12 -5.86 9.62
CA VAL A 48 -2.19 -5.32 8.27
C VAL A 48 -1.09 -4.27 8.10
N SER A 49 -0.27 -4.43 7.06
CA SER A 49 0.76 -3.46 6.66
C SER A 49 0.25 -2.50 5.58
N THR A 50 -0.68 -2.94 4.72
CA THR A 50 -1.27 -2.12 3.67
C THR A 50 -2.63 -2.67 3.28
N SER A 51 -3.59 -1.79 3.02
CA SER A 51 -4.90 -2.11 2.43
C SER A 51 -5.07 -1.36 1.12
N ASN A 52 -5.66 -2.01 0.10
CA ASN A 52 -6.15 -1.29 -1.08
C ASN A 52 -7.39 -0.45 -0.73
N TYR A 53 -7.76 0.49 -1.59
CA TYR A 53 -8.88 1.40 -1.33
C TYR A 53 -10.23 0.68 -1.16
N LEU A 54 -10.40 -0.47 -1.80
CA LEU A 54 -11.61 -1.30 -1.65
C LEU A 54 -11.71 -1.92 -0.25
N ALA A 55 -10.60 -2.39 0.32
CA ALA A 55 -10.57 -2.89 1.70
C ALA A 55 -10.82 -1.78 2.74
N ARG A 56 -10.32 -0.55 2.51
CA ARG A 56 -10.54 0.59 3.41
C ARG A 56 -12.00 1.03 3.55
N ALA A 57 -12.88 0.62 2.63
CA ALA A 57 -14.32 0.84 2.76
C ALA A 57 -14.96 0.06 3.92
N TYR A 58 -14.25 -0.93 4.49
CA TYR A 58 -14.69 -1.77 5.59
C TYR A 58 -14.08 -1.41 6.95
N GLY A 59 -13.12 -0.47 6.98
CA GLY A 59 -12.35 -0.04 8.17
C GLY A 59 -10.84 -0.20 8.02
#